data_AF-A0A9Q3C1Q1-F1
#
_entry.id   AF-A0A9Q3C1Q1-F1
#
_cell.length_a   1.000
_cell.length_b   1.000
_cell.length_c   1.000
_cell.angle_alpha   90.00
_cell.angle_beta   90.00
_cell.angle_gamma   90.00
#
_symmetry.space_group_name_H-M   'P 1'
#
loop_
_entity.id
_entity.type
_entity.pdbx_description
1 polymer ?
#
loop_
_entity_poly.entity_id
_entity_poly.type
_entity_poly.pdbx_seq_one_letter_code
_entity_poly.pdbx_strand_id
1 'polypeptide(L)'
;MSIAGALAFSIHVDWFNAHGKSTQLGSIGTIFLICLNLPPSETLIQENVYVAGIIPGPKEPNSLQLNYLLMPLIKELKELWQRYHFSATSTGPSGSFICVAILTAIVDVVAMHKLTGFISHLGNHFQNFFTIQKASIEEIGPQFHYTRS
;
A
#
# COMPACT_ATOMS: atom_id res chain seq x y z
N MET A 1 19.04 1.84 -10.61
CA MET A 1 19.86 2.65 -9.68
C MET A 1 18.92 3.14 -8.60
N SER A 2 19.01 2.58 -7.38
CA SER A 2 18.13 2.94 -6.26
C SER A 2 18.59 4.28 -5.67
N ILE A 3 17.66 5.21 -5.48
CA ILE A 3 17.91 6.46 -4.74
C ILE A 3 17.99 6.08 -3.25
N ALA A 4 19.06 6.49 -2.57
CA ALA A 4 19.21 6.24 -1.13
C ALA A 4 18.00 6.81 -0.38
N GLY A 5 17.35 5.97 0.42
CA GLY A 5 16.14 6.32 1.18
C GLY A 5 14.83 6.23 0.39
N ALA A 6 14.82 5.84 -0.90
CA ALA A 6 13.58 5.62 -1.64
C ALA A 6 13.15 4.14 -1.59
N LEU A 7 12.00 3.87 -0.98
CA LEU A 7 11.40 2.55 -0.87
C LEU A 7 10.11 2.46 -1.69
N ALA A 8 10.01 1.41 -2.51
CA ALA A 8 8.86 1.08 -3.32
C ALA A 8 8.17 -0.15 -2.72
N PHE A 9 6.85 -0.11 -2.65
CA PHE A 9 6.03 -1.20 -2.13
C PHE A 9 4.90 -1.57 -3.09
N SER A 10 4.46 -2.83 -3.02
CA SER A 10 3.15 -3.26 -3.51
C SER A 10 2.19 -3.41 -2.33
N ILE A 11 0.95 -2.93 -2.48
CA ILE A 11 -0.13 -3.20 -1.52
C ILE A 11 -0.92 -4.43 -1.95
N HIS A 12 -1.24 -5.29 -0.99
CA HIS A 12 -2.06 -6.47 -1.19
C HIS A 12 -3.21 -6.45 -0.20
N VAL A 13 -4.38 -6.82 -0.69
CA VAL A 13 -5.63 -6.90 0.07
C VAL A 13 -6.32 -8.19 -0.34
N ASP A 14 -6.52 -9.08 0.62
CA ASP A 14 -7.11 -10.39 0.38
C ASP A 14 -8.04 -10.80 1.52
N TRP A 15 -9.05 -11.59 1.19
CA TRP A 15 -10.06 -12.11 2.10
C TRP A 15 -10.12 -13.62 2.02
N PHE A 16 -9.82 -14.28 3.13
CA PHE A 16 -9.82 -15.74 3.20
C PHE A 16 -10.70 -16.25 4.34
N ASN A 17 -11.21 -17.48 4.16
CA ASN A 17 -11.93 -18.19 5.21
C ASN A 17 -10.93 -18.79 6.20
N ALA A 18 -10.75 -18.14 7.35
CA ALA A 18 -9.83 -18.56 8.40
C ALA A 18 -10.24 -19.87 9.13
N HIS A 19 -11.48 -20.33 8.94
CA HIS A 19 -12.02 -21.55 9.59
C HIS A 19 -12.11 -22.77 8.66
N GLY A 20 -11.59 -22.67 7.43
CA GLY A 20 -11.56 -23.80 6.48
C GLY A 20 -12.90 -24.12 5.79
N LYS A 21 -12.86 -25.05 4.82
CA LYS A 21 -13.96 -25.30 3.86
C LYS A 21 -15.26 -25.83 4.49
N SER A 22 -15.21 -26.36 5.72
CA SER A 22 -16.34 -27.04 6.35
C SER A 22 -17.29 -26.11 7.11
N THR A 23 -16.87 -24.87 7.38
CA THR A 23 -17.65 -23.93 8.19
C THR A 23 -17.57 -22.53 7.57
N GLN A 24 -18.70 -22.01 7.07
CA GLN A 24 -18.82 -20.62 6.61
C GLN A 24 -18.92 -19.65 7.79
N LEU A 25 -17.99 -19.73 8.75
CA LEU A 25 -17.99 -18.92 9.97
C LEU A 25 -17.54 -17.47 9.72
N GLY A 26 -17.04 -17.18 8.52
CA GLY A 26 -16.79 -15.83 8.04
C GLY A 26 -15.44 -15.68 7.34
N SER A 27 -15.31 -14.59 6.59
CA SER A 27 -14.05 -14.18 5.95
C SER A 27 -13.30 -13.21 6.85
N ILE A 28 -11.99 -13.40 6.97
CA ILE A 28 -11.07 -12.41 7.56
C ILE A 28 -10.28 -11.79 6.40
N GLY A 29 -10.12 -10.47 6.42
CA GLY A 29 -9.31 -9.77 5.44
C GLY A 29 -7.95 -9.39 5.99
N THR A 30 -6.98 -9.22 5.12
CA THR A 30 -5.64 -8.71 5.45
C THR A 30 -5.23 -7.62 4.47
N ILE A 31 -4.46 -6.66 4.97
CA ILE A 31 -3.79 -5.64 4.17
C ILE A 31 -2.30 -5.78 4.47
N PHE A 32 -1.50 -6.11 3.47
CA PHE A 32 -0.05 -6.22 3.62
C PHE A 32 0.70 -5.44 2.54
N LEU A 33 1.89 -4.97 2.88
CA LEU A 33 2.81 -4.30 1.98
C LEU A 33 4.04 -5.20 1.79
N ILE A 34 4.51 -5.27 0.55
CA ILE A 34 5.73 -5.99 0.19
C ILE A 34 6.71 -5.00 -0.41
N CYS A 35 7.94 -4.98 0.10
CA CYS A 35 9.01 -4.11 -0.36
C CYS A 35 9.56 -4.63 -1.70
N LEU A 36 9.43 -3.81 -2.75
CA LEU A 36 9.88 -4.13 -4.11
C LEU A 36 11.37 -3.83 -4.32
N ASN A 37 12.05 -3.23 -3.34
CA ASN A 37 13.50 -3.02 -3.37
C ASN A 37 14.29 -4.29 -3.03
N LEU A 38 13.63 -5.30 -2.46
CA LEU A 38 14.27 -6.58 -2.13
C LEU A 38 14.36 -7.47 -3.38
N PRO A 39 15.38 -8.35 -3.46
CA PRO A 39 15.46 -9.33 -4.53
C PRO A 39 14.25 -10.28 -4.49
N PRO A 40 13.76 -10.79 -5.65
CA PRO A 40 12.54 -11.60 -5.70
C PRO A 40 12.54 -12.84 -4.80
N SER A 41 13.71 -13.38 -4.47
CA SER A 41 13.86 -14.52 -3.55
C SER A 41 13.55 -14.16 -2.08
N GLU A 42 13.45 -12.88 -1.75
CA GLU A 42 13.31 -12.36 -0.38
C GLU A 42 12.02 -11.54 -0.20
N THR A 43 11.28 -11.23 -1.26
CA THR A 43 10.09 -10.35 -1.18
C THR A 43 8.88 -10.98 -0.50
N LEU A 44 8.80 -12.32 -0.47
CA LEU A 44 7.64 -13.08 0.03
C LEU A 44 7.97 -14.00 1.21
N ILE A 45 9.12 -13.80 1.85
CA ILE A 45 9.40 -14.44 3.13
C ILE A 45 8.66 -13.69 4.25
N GLN A 46 8.23 -14.43 5.27
CA GLN A 46 7.37 -13.90 6.33
C GLN A 46 7.98 -12.66 7.03
N GLU A 47 9.31 -12.61 7.12
CA GLU A 47 10.07 -11.55 7.75
C GLU A 47 10.02 -10.21 6.99
N ASN A 48 9.72 -10.25 5.68
CA ASN A 48 9.72 -9.07 4.80
C ASN A 48 8.30 -8.63 4.38
N VAL A 49 7.27 -9.24 4.97
CA VAL A 49 5.86 -8.85 4.77
C VAL A 49 5.43 -7.91 5.88
N TYR A 50 5.00 -6.70 5.50
CA TYR A 50 4.53 -5.70 6.44
C TYR A 50 3.01 -5.75 6.54
N VAL A 51 2.47 -6.24 7.65
CA VAL A 51 1.01 -6.26 7.87
C VAL A 51 0.54 -4.86 8.27
N ALA A 52 -0.15 -4.19 7.35
CA ALA A 52 -0.71 -2.86 7.58
C ALA A 52 -2.10 -2.90 8.23
N GLY A 53 -2.82 -4.02 8.13
CA GLY A 53 -4.12 -4.16 8.78
C GLY A 53 -4.69 -5.57 8.72
N ILE A 54 -5.56 -5.86 9.70
CA ILE A 54 -6.41 -7.05 9.73
C ILE A 54 -7.86 -6.57 9.72
N ILE A 55 -8.64 -7.06 8.76
CA ILE A 55 -10.05 -6.71 8.61
C ILE A 55 -10.87 -7.81 9.28
N PRO A 56 -11.59 -7.51 10.37
CA PRO A 56 -12.36 -8.51 11.09
C PRO A 56 -13.52 -9.02 10.22
N GLY A 57 -13.79 -10.32 10.36
CA GLY A 57 -14.97 -10.95 9.77
C GLY A 57 -16.27 -10.61 10.51
N PRO A 58 -17.40 -11.26 10.15
CA PRO A 58 -17.47 -12.45 9.30
C PRO A 58 -17.69 -12.17 7.81
N LYS A 59 -17.91 -10.92 7.41
CA LYS A 59 -18.20 -10.55 6.02
C LYS A 59 -17.14 -9.63 5.46
N GLU A 60 -16.88 -9.78 4.18
CA GLU A 60 -16.07 -8.83 3.43
C GLU A 60 -16.72 -7.43 3.49
N PRO A 61 -15.96 -6.36 3.75
CA PRO A 61 -16.48 -5.01 3.76
C PRO A 61 -16.97 -4.61 2.36
N ASN A 62 -17.94 -3.70 2.33
CA ASN A 62 -18.27 -2.98 1.09
C ASN A 62 -17.19 -1.93 0.76
N SER A 63 -17.26 -1.33 -0.43
CA SER A 63 -16.24 -0.37 -0.89
C SER A 63 -16.07 0.84 0.05
N LEU A 64 -17.17 1.36 0.62
CA LEU A 64 -17.10 2.49 1.54
C LEU A 64 -16.41 2.11 2.85
N GLN A 65 -16.74 0.95 3.42
CA GLN A 65 -16.08 0.41 4.61
C GLN A 65 -14.59 0.14 4.36
N LEU A 66 -14.24 -0.42 3.20
CA LEU A 66 -12.86 -0.64 2.81
C LEU A 66 -12.08 0.68 2.70
N ASN A 67 -12.68 1.71 2.10
CA ASN A 67 -12.07 3.04 2.02
C ASN A 67 -11.76 3.59 3.42
N TYR A 68 -12.70 3.50 4.37
CA TYR A 68 -12.46 3.93 5.75
C TYR A 68 -11.34 3.15 6.44
N LEU A 69 -11.23 1.85 6.17
CA LEU A 69 -10.15 1.00 6.71
C LEU A 69 -8.78 1.37 6.13
N LEU A 70 -8.72 1.84 4.88
CA LEU A 70 -7.48 2.25 4.21
C LEU A 70 -7.06 3.70 4.51
N MET A 71 -7.97 4.55 4.99
CA MET A 71 -7.68 5.97 5.26
C MET A 71 -6.46 6.20 6.17
N PRO A 72 -6.27 5.48 7.30
CA PRO A 72 -5.09 5.65 8.15
C PRO A 72 -3.80 5.34 7.39
N LEU A 73 -3.77 4.22 6.67
CA LEU A 73 -2.63 3.81 5.86
C LEU A 73 -2.31 4.83 4.76
N ILE A 74 -3.33 5.34 4.06
CA ILE A 74 -3.15 6.38 3.03
C ILE A 74 -2.58 7.66 3.64
N LYS A 75 -3.01 8.04 4.85
CA LYS A 75 -2.50 9.23 5.53
C LYS A 75 -1.00 9.08 5.82
N GLU A 76 -0.59 7.95 6.38
CA GLU A 76 0.82 7.65 6.64
C GLU A 76 1.65 7.61 5.34
N LEU A 77 1.13 6.99 4.28
CA LEU A 77 1.80 6.95 2.98
C LEU A 77 1.97 8.35 2.36
N LYS A 78 1.02 9.26 2.55
CA LYS A 78 1.15 10.66 2.09
C LYS A 78 2.25 11.40 2.83
N GLU A 79 2.39 11.18 4.13
CA GLU A 79 3.48 11.75 4.93
C GLU A 79 4.83 11.18 4.50
N LEU A 80 4.91 9.87 4.26
CA LEU A 80 6.13 9.20 3.81
C LEU A 80 6.52 9.57 2.38
N TRP A 81 5.57 9.88 1.49
CA TRP A 81 5.85 10.34 0.13
C TRP A 81 6.62 11.67 0.10
N GLN A 82 6.37 12.56 1.07
CA GLN A 82 6.99 13.90 1.14
C GLN A 82 8.41 13.93 1.73
N ARG A 83 9.08 12.77 1.83
CA ARG A 83 10.32 12.54 2.60
C ARG A 83 10.14 12.75 4.10
N TYR A 84 10.04 11.65 4.83
CA TYR A 84 10.00 11.65 6.29
C TYR A 84 11.40 11.44 6.87
N HIS A 85 11.75 12.20 7.92
CA HIS A 85 13.01 12.04 8.62
C HIS A 85 12.85 11.07 9.80
N PHE A 86 13.46 9.89 9.69
CA PHE A 86 13.57 8.96 10.81
C PHE A 86 14.78 9.32 11.65
N SER A 87 14.58 9.63 12.93
CA SER A 87 15.64 10.09 13.85
C SER A 87 16.69 9.01 14.17
N ALA A 88 16.35 7.73 14.03
CA ALA A 88 17.26 6.63 14.21
C ALA A 88 16.96 5.54 13.18
N THR A 89 18.02 4.98 12.62
CA THR A 89 17.95 3.85 11.68
C THR A 89 19.06 2.86 12.01
N SER A 90 18.99 1.64 11.47
CA SER A 90 20.06 0.64 11.66
C SER A 90 21.42 1.12 11.16
N THR A 91 21.46 2.15 10.30
CA THR A 91 22.69 2.74 9.74
C THR A 91 23.34 3.78 10.65
N GLY A 92 22.67 4.23 11.72
CA GLY A 92 23.27 5.11 12.72
C GLY A 92 22.30 6.07 13.43
N PRO A 93 22.78 6.79 14.46
CA PRO A 93 21.98 7.71 15.29
C PRO A 93 21.65 9.03 14.58
N SER A 94 22.25 9.30 13.42
CA SER A 94 21.96 10.49 12.60
C SER A 94 20.66 10.37 11.82
N GLY A 95 20.03 9.20 11.83
CA GLY A 95 18.77 9.00 11.11
C GLY A 95 18.93 8.92 9.60
N SER A 96 17.80 8.93 8.88
CA SER A 96 17.78 9.02 7.42
C SER A 96 16.44 9.56 6.93
N PHE A 97 16.48 10.27 5.81
CA PHE A 97 15.27 10.64 5.07
C PHE A 97 14.80 9.46 4.24
N ILE A 98 13.55 9.06 4.44
CA ILE A 98 12.92 7.98 3.71
C ILE A 98 11.73 8.52 2.93
N CYS A 99 11.63 8.13 1.67
CA CYS A 99 10.46 8.31 0.84
C CYS A 99 9.85 6.94 0.54
N VAL A 100 8.53 6.81 0.67
CA VAL A 100 7.80 5.57 0.38
C VAL A 100 6.81 5.80 -0.76
N ALA A 101 6.81 4.89 -1.73
CA ALA A 101 5.89 4.88 -2.86
C ALA A 101 5.16 3.54 -2.98
N ILE A 102 3.84 3.56 -3.24
CA ILE A 102 3.10 2.36 -3.66
C ILE A 102 3.08 2.31 -5.18
N LEU A 103 3.74 1.32 -5.79
CA LEU A 103 3.83 1.19 -7.25
C LEU A 103 2.70 0.37 -7.85
N THR A 104 2.18 -0.59 -7.08
CA THR A 104 1.15 -1.52 -7.59
C THR A 104 0.25 -2.01 -6.46
N ALA A 105 -1.00 -2.33 -6.81
CA ALA A 105 -1.93 -3.05 -5.96
C ALA A 105 -2.11 -4.45 -6.55
N ILE A 106 -1.78 -5.48 -5.77
CA ILE A 106 -1.97 -6.89 -6.13
C ILE A 106 -3.12 -7.41 -5.28
N VAL A 107 -4.28 -7.50 -5.90
CA VAL A 107 -5.54 -7.77 -5.22
C VAL A 107 -6.39 -8.68 -6.08
N ASP A 108 -7.21 -9.52 -5.46
CA ASP A 108 -8.12 -10.38 -6.22
C ASP A 108 -9.15 -9.52 -6.98
N VAL A 109 -9.86 -10.11 -7.94
CA VAL A 109 -10.76 -9.34 -8.81
C VAL A 109 -11.85 -8.63 -8.00
N VAL A 110 -12.35 -9.26 -6.93
CA VAL A 110 -13.41 -8.69 -6.08
C VAL A 110 -12.89 -7.48 -5.29
N ALA A 111 -11.72 -7.60 -4.68
CA ALA A 111 -11.01 -6.53 -3.99
C ALA A 111 -10.62 -5.40 -4.95
N MET A 112 -10.18 -5.73 -6.17
CA MET A 112 -9.89 -4.75 -7.23
C MET A 112 -11.10 -3.87 -7.50
N HIS A 113 -12.29 -4.45 -7.68
CA HIS A 113 -13.51 -3.67 -7.93
C HIS A 113 -13.84 -2.72 -6.77
N LYS A 114 -13.53 -3.12 -5.53
CA LYS A 114 -13.76 -2.29 -4.34
C LYS A 114 -12.71 -1.20 -4.16
N LEU A 115 -11.45 -1.49 -4.51
CA LEU A 115 -10.33 -0.54 -4.46
C LEU A 115 -10.34 0.47 -5.61
N THR A 116 -10.72 0.03 -6.82
CA THR A 116 -10.68 0.83 -8.05
C THR A 116 -11.98 1.56 -8.35
N GLY A 117 -13.11 1.11 -7.77
CA GLY A 117 -14.43 1.74 -7.94
C GLY A 117 -14.83 1.86 -9.41
N PHE A 118 -15.37 0.80 -10.03
CA PHE A 118 -15.80 0.86 -11.43
C PHE A 118 -16.84 1.96 -11.67
N ILE A 119 -16.42 2.95 -12.45
CA ILE A 119 -17.11 3.60 -13.58
C ILE A 119 -18.46 2.92 -13.90
N SER A 120 -19.56 3.59 -13.54
CA SER A 120 -20.90 3.39 -14.13
C SER A 120 -21.64 4.72 -14.02
N HIS A 121 -22.09 5.25 -15.15
CA HIS A 121 -22.90 6.46 -15.27
C HIS A 121 -24.00 6.53 -14.19
N LEU A 122 -23.97 7.58 -13.34
CA LEU A 122 -25.08 8.24 -12.61
C LEU A 122 -24.69 8.59 -11.17
N GLY A 123 -24.59 9.89 -10.87
CA GLY A 123 -24.71 10.42 -9.50
C GLY A 123 -23.51 11.22 -8.98
N ASN A 124 -23.68 12.54 -8.89
CA ASN A 124 -22.70 13.54 -8.45
C ASN A 124 -22.31 13.46 -6.95
N HIS A 125 -21.51 12.49 -6.53
CA HIS A 125 -20.58 12.65 -5.37
C HIS A 125 -19.64 11.44 -5.29
N PHE A 126 -18.40 11.59 -5.77
CA PHE A 126 -17.38 10.54 -5.73
C PHE A 126 -16.14 11.03 -4.96
N GLN A 127 -15.73 10.29 -3.93
CA GLN A 127 -14.43 10.43 -3.27
C GLN A 127 -13.73 9.08 -3.26
N ASN A 128 -12.93 8.80 -4.30
CA ASN A 128 -12.04 7.64 -4.34
C ASN A 128 -10.58 8.14 -4.24
N PHE A 129 -9.78 7.49 -3.39
CA PHE A 129 -8.42 7.93 -3.05
C PHE A 129 -7.31 7.26 -3.88
N PHE A 130 -7.56 6.09 -4.48
CA PHE A 130 -6.60 5.40 -5.35
C PHE A 130 -6.94 5.64 -6.83
N THR A 131 -6.85 6.88 -7.28
CA THR A 131 -6.67 7.13 -8.71
C THR A 131 -5.22 6.78 -9.02
N ILE A 132 -4.98 5.62 -9.66
CA ILE A 132 -3.68 5.36 -10.29
C ILE A 132 -3.59 6.34 -11.47
N GLN A 133 -3.09 7.55 -11.20
CA GLN A 133 -2.75 8.48 -12.27
C GLN A 133 -1.55 7.89 -13.01
N LYS A 134 -1.81 7.40 -14.22
CA LYS A 134 -0.78 7.04 -15.21
C LYS A 134 0.29 8.14 -15.37
N ALA A 135 -0.03 9.39 -15.04
CA ALA A 135 0.88 10.54 -15.08
C ALA A 135 1.99 10.53 -14.00
N SER A 136 1.85 9.82 -12.88
CA SER A 136 2.84 9.87 -11.78
C SER A 136 4.00 8.89 -11.95
N ILE A 137 3.94 7.98 -12.93
CA ILE A 137 5.05 7.08 -13.28
C ILE A 137 6.17 7.86 -14.00
N GLU A 138 5.81 8.92 -14.73
CA GLU A 138 6.76 9.74 -15.52
C GLU A 138 7.50 10.79 -14.67
N GLU A 139 7.04 11.08 -13.44
CA GLU A 139 7.65 12.08 -12.54
C GLU A 139 8.69 11.51 -11.56
N ILE A 140 9.00 10.21 -11.65
CA ILE A 140 10.02 9.53 -10.81
C ILE A 140 11.47 9.90 -11.23
N GLY A 141 11.63 10.88 -12.14
CA GLY A 141 12.83 11.70 -12.37
C GLY A 141 12.49 12.85 -13.34
N PRO A 142 13.16 14.03 -13.35
CA PRO A 142 14.48 14.39 -12.81
C PRO A 142 14.45 15.74 -12.04
N GLN A 143 13.75 15.84 -10.91
CA GLN A 143 13.71 17.09 -10.12
C GLN A 143 14.74 17.12 -8.96
N PHE A 144 15.59 16.09 -8.85
CA PHE A 144 16.63 16.03 -7.81
C PHE A 144 17.84 16.87 -8.20
N HIS A 145 17.76 18.18 -7.94
CA HIS A 145 18.92 19.06 -8.00
C HIS A 145 20.00 18.57 -7.02
N TYR A 146 21.15 18.25 -7.59
CA TYR A 146 22.37 17.87 -6.90
C TYR A 146 23.01 19.13 -6.29
N THR A 147 23.03 19.24 -4.96
CA THR A 147 24.00 20.13 -4.28
C THR A 147 25.04 19.27 -3.59
N ARG A 148 26.21 19.22 -4.23
CA ARG A 148 27.47 18.75 -3.66
C ARG A 148 28.01 19.86 -2.75
N SER A 149 28.23 19.55 -1.48
CA SER A 149 29.27 20.15 -0.63
C SER A 149 29.39 19.31 0.63
#